data_AF-A0A7Y0BRD5-F1
#
_entry.id   AF-A0A7Y0BRD5-F1
#
_cell.length_a   1.000
_cell.length_b   1.000
_cell.length_c   1.000
_cell.angle_alpha   90.00
_cell.angle_beta   90.00
_cell.angle_gamma   90.00
#
_symmetry.space_group_name_H-M   'P 1'
#
loop_
_entity.id
_entity.type
_entity.pdbx_description
1 polymer ?
#
loop_
_entity_poly.entity_id
_entity_poly.type
_entity_poly.pdbx_seq_one_letter_code
_entity_poly.pdbx_strand_id
1 'polypeptide(L)'
;MCPPTEPARNATQGRLGGARRIQLPNTIHPGRFTANHRSPLTVFMIGMRINKLHRIDKWWPVARAMRPMIAELSGQPDSGFLGAEVMRSGLRTLVFLQYWRSFDDLERFATDRSASHLPAWKAFYRKANSGEAVGIFHETYCVDPGRFETVYGNMPAFGLGRVAGLSPAGGARNKARARMSISAGSSSAL
;
A
#
# COMPACT_ATOMS: atom_id res chain seq x y z
N MET A 1 -0.68 -14.21 -15.25
CA MET A 1 0.74 -14.25 -14.82
C MET A 1 1.35 -12.91 -15.21
N CYS A 2 1.71 -12.07 -14.23
CA CYS A 2 2.65 -10.98 -14.51
C CYS A 2 4.02 -11.61 -14.80
N PRO A 3 4.79 -11.11 -15.78
CA PRO A 3 6.12 -11.63 -16.03
C PRO A 3 7.02 -11.38 -14.82
N PRO A 4 7.98 -12.27 -14.54
CA PRO A 4 8.95 -12.07 -13.46
C PRO A 4 9.75 -10.79 -13.73
N THR A 5 9.81 -9.91 -12.73
CA THR A 5 10.60 -8.68 -12.79
C THR A 5 12.08 -9.06 -12.65
N GLU A 6 12.90 -8.68 -13.63
CA GLU A 6 14.35 -8.85 -13.60
C GLU A 6 14.94 -8.04 -12.42
N PRO A 7 15.85 -8.59 -11.60
CA PRO A 7 16.41 -7.86 -10.47
C PRO A 7 17.26 -6.69 -10.97
N ALA A 8 16.79 -5.46 -10.71
CA ALA A 8 17.52 -4.24 -11.04
C ALA A 8 18.89 -4.24 -10.33
N ARG A 9 19.96 -4.14 -11.13
CA ARG A 9 21.35 -4.02 -10.65
C ARG A 9 21.50 -2.77 -9.79
N ASN A 10 22.16 -2.94 -8.64
CA ASN A 10 22.47 -1.89 -7.67
C ASN A 10 23.09 -0.64 -8.33
N ALA A 11 22.30 0.42 -8.44
CA ALA A 11 22.81 1.76 -8.67
C ALA A 11 23.03 2.44 -7.31
N THR A 12 24.28 2.78 -7.04
CA THR A 12 24.77 3.44 -5.82
C THR A 12 23.92 4.66 -5.49
N GLN A 13 23.19 4.58 -4.38
CA GLN A 13 22.24 5.59 -3.93
C GLN A 13 22.99 6.83 -3.44
N GLY A 14 23.06 7.86 -4.29
CA GLY A 14 23.52 9.19 -3.91
C GLY A 14 22.65 9.76 -2.79
N ARG A 15 23.28 10.05 -1.64
CA ARG A 15 22.71 10.77 -0.50
C ARG A 15 22.12 12.10 -0.98
N LEU A 16 20.80 12.18 -1.10
CA LEU A 16 20.07 13.45 -1.03
C LEU A 16 19.42 13.53 0.35
N GLY A 17 20.16 14.15 1.27
CA GLY A 17 19.68 14.53 2.59
C GLY A 17 18.65 15.65 2.48
N GLY A 18 17.37 15.27 2.34
CA GLY A 18 16.25 16.09 2.77
C GLY A 18 15.66 15.41 4.00
N ALA A 19 15.71 16.05 5.16
CA ALA A 19 15.06 15.56 6.36
C ALA A 19 13.61 15.20 6.01
N ARG A 20 13.23 13.92 6.16
CA ARG A 20 11.83 13.48 6.06
C ARG A 20 11.04 14.31 7.08
N ARG A 21 10.38 15.38 6.62
CA ARG A 21 9.44 16.12 7.46
C ARG A 21 8.39 15.11 7.90
N ILE A 22 8.35 14.81 9.20
CA ILE A 22 7.36 13.91 9.77
C ILE A 22 5.99 14.53 9.46
N GLN A 23 5.25 13.86 8.59
CA GLN A 23 3.94 14.34 8.19
C GLN A 23 2.93 13.88 9.23
N LEU A 24 2.45 14.82 10.05
CA LEU A 24 1.48 14.51 11.10
C LEU A 24 0.18 14.02 10.45
N PRO A 25 -0.41 12.91 10.95
CA PRO A 25 -1.43 12.15 10.23
C PRO A 25 -2.73 12.91 9.94
N ASN A 26 -2.99 14.02 10.65
CA ASN A 26 -4.23 14.79 10.51
C ASN A 26 -4.03 16.26 10.08
N THR A 27 -2.80 16.69 9.78
CA THR A 27 -2.57 18.07 9.33
C THR A 27 -3.12 18.24 7.92
N ILE A 28 -4.07 19.15 7.73
CA ILE A 28 -4.58 19.50 6.40
C ILE A 28 -3.50 20.28 5.64
N HIS A 29 -3.16 19.82 4.44
CA HIS A 29 -2.24 20.52 3.54
C HIS A 29 -3.04 21.32 2.51
N PRO A 30 -3.19 22.65 2.67
CA PRO A 30 -3.92 23.48 1.71
C PRO A 30 -3.17 23.55 0.37
N GLY A 31 -3.91 23.50 -0.73
CA GLY A 31 -3.38 23.48 -2.09
C GLY A 31 -3.40 22.09 -2.73
N ARG A 32 -2.67 21.95 -3.85
CA ARG A 32 -2.61 20.70 -4.64
C ARG A 32 -1.23 20.07 -4.54
N PHE A 33 -1.19 18.79 -4.19
CA PHE A 33 0.02 18.00 -4.02
C PHE A 33 -0.06 16.69 -4.81
N THR A 34 1.09 16.03 -4.99
CA THR A 34 1.24 14.68 -5.55
C THR A 34 2.23 13.92 -4.67
N ALA A 35 2.22 12.60 -4.74
CA ALA A 35 3.21 11.76 -4.09
C ALA A 35 4.60 11.98 -4.72
N ASN A 36 5.63 12.00 -3.88
CA ASN A 36 7.02 12.06 -4.29
C ASN A 36 7.58 10.63 -4.53
N HIS A 37 7.00 9.92 -5.50
CA HIS A 37 7.39 8.55 -5.83
C HIS A 37 7.58 8.38 -7.34
N ARG A 38 8.60 7.61 -7.74
CA ARG A 38 8.99 7.40 -9.15
C ARG A 38 9.45 5.97 -9.46
N SER A 39 9.54 5.11 -8.45
CA SER A 39 9.95 3.72 -8.62
C SER A 39 8.74 2.86 -9.02
N PRO A 40 8.97 1.65 -9.54
CA PRO A 40 7.91 0.65 -9.62
C PRO A 40 7.34 0.40 -8.22
N LEU A 41 6.06 0.06 -8.15
CA LEU A 41 5.40 -0.28 -6.89
C LEU A 41 4.32 -1.33 -7.11
N THR A 42 4.03 -2.08 -6.06
CA THR A 42 2.88 -2.98 -6.01
C THR A 42 1.83 -2.41 -5.07
N VAL A 43 0.62 -2.20 -5.60
CA VAL A 43 -0.56 -1.85 -4.81
C VAL A 43 -1.29 -3.14 -4.48
N PHE A 44 -1.46 -3.42 -3.18
CA PHE A 44 -2.19 -4.59 -2.73
C PHE A 44 -3.39 -4.15 -1.90
N MET A 45 -4.58 -4.39 -2.44
CA MET A 45 -5.84 -4.16 -1.74
C MET A 45 -6.28 -5.48 -1.15
N ILE A 46 -6.44 -5.54 0.16
CA ILE A 46 -6.99 -6.72 0.85
C ILE A 46 -8.10 -6.27 1.77
N GLY A 47 -9.16 -7.05 1.88
CA GLY A 47 -10.24 -6.67 2.76
C GLY A 47 -11.13 -7.82 3.17
N MET A 48 -12.06 -7.47 4.05
CA MET A 48 -13.11 -8.36 4.51
C MET A 48 -14.46 -7.67 4.41
N ARG A 49 -15.50 -8.47 4.13
CA ARG A 49 -16.89 -8.04 4.18
C ARG A 49 -17.64 -8.84 5.24
N ILE A 50 -18.36 -8.14 6.12
CA ILE A 50 -19.23 -8.76 7.11
C ILE A 50 -20.59 -9.04 6.46
N ASN A 51 -20.90 -10.31 6.25
CA ASN A 51 -22.18 -10.73 5.65
C ASN A 51 -23.28 -10.84 6.71
N LYS A 52 -22.95 -11.41 7.88
CA LYS A 52 -23.87 -11.61 9.02
C LYS A 52 -23.38 -10.81 10.23
N LEU A 53 -23.92 -9.58 10.41
CA LEU A 53 -23.47 -8.64 11.45
C LEU A 53 -23.55 -9.22 12.88
N HIS A 54 -24.58 -10.01 13.17
CA HIS A 54 -24.79 -10.64 14.48
C HIS A 54 -23.74 -11.72 14.84
N ARG A 55 -22.96 -12.21 13.86
CA ARG A 55 -21.91 -13.23 14.06
C ARG A 55 -20.57 -12.61 14.42
N ILE A 56 -20.55 -11.82 15.49
CA ILE A 56 -19.35 -11.14 16.01
C ILE A 56 -18.24 -12.15 16.33
N ASP A 57 -18.61 -13.34 16.82
CA ASP A 57 -17.73 -14.48 17.06
C ASP A 57 -16.88 -14.88 15.84
N LYS A 58 -17.41 -14.64 14.63
CA LYS A 58 -16.76 -14.97 13.37
C LYS A 58 -15.97 -13.81 12.79
N TRP A 59 -16.55 -12.63 12.72
CA TRP A 59 -15.93 -11.51 11.97
C TRP A 59 -14.94 -10.69 12.80
N TRP A 60 -15.16 -10.54 14.11
CA TRP A 60 -14.28 -9.73 14.96
C TRP A 60 -12.82 -10.26 15.04
N PRO A 61 -12.57 -11.57 15.18
CA PRO A 61 -11.20 -12.08 15.20
C PRO A 61 -10.44 -11.81 13.90
N VAL A 62 -11.13 -11.85 12.75
CA VAL A 62 -10.56 -11.56 11.43
C VAL A 62 -10.16 -10.09 11.34
N ALA A 63 -11.07 -9.18 11.71
CA ALA A 63 -10.80 -7.74 11.70
C ALA A 63 -9.60 -7.37 12.60
N ARG A 64 -9.45 -8.04 13.75
CA ARG A 64 -8.36 -7.79 14.70
C ARG A 64 -7.00 -8.33 14.23
N ALA A 65 -6.98 -9.36 13.38
CA ALA A 65 -5.75 -10.02 12.94
C ALA A 65 -4.86 -9.15 12.04
N MET A 66 -5.42 -8.13 11.37
CA MET A 66 -4.67 -7.30 10.42
C MET A 66 -3.73 -6.28 11.08
N ARG A 67 -4.10 -5.76 12.26
CA ARG A 67 -3.31 -4.75 12.98
C ARG A 67 -1.88 -5.23 13.34
N PRO A 68 -1.67 -6.41 13.97
CA PRO A 68 -0.33 -6.87 14.30
C PRO A 68 0.51 -7.15 13.04
N MET A 69 -0.11 -7.61 11.95
CA MET A 69 0.56 -7.86 10.68
C MET A 69 1.15 -6.57 10.08
N ILE A 70 0.35 -5.49 10.04
CA ILE A 70 0.82 -4.18 9.58
C ILE A 70 1.91 -3.63 10.52
N ALA A 71 1.80 -3.85 11.84
CA ALA A 71 2.80 -3.40 12.80
C ALA A 71 4.14 -4.12 12.63
N GLU A 72 4.12 -5.44 12.41
CA GLU A 72 5.30 -6.24 12.09
C GLU A 72 5.99 -5.73 10.82
N LEU A 73 5.23 -5.58 9.74
CA LEU A 73 5.73 -5.05 8.47
C LEU A 73 6.33 -3.65 8.60
N SER A 74 5.66 -2.76 9.33
CA SER A 74 6.14 -1.40 9.56
C SER A 74 7.43 -1.35 10.39
N GLY A 75 7.70 -2.38 11.20
CA GLY A 75 8.90 -2.51 12.01
C GLY A 75 10.10 -3.13 11.27
N GLN A 76 9.91 -3.61 10.04
CA GLN A 76 10.93 -4.30 9.26
C GLN A 76 11.21 -3.55 7.95
N PRO A 77 12.20 -2.63 7.90
CA PRO A 77 12.51 -1.85 6.70
C PRO A 77 12.83 -2.69 5.46
N ASP A 78 13.40 -3.89 5.66
CA ASP A 78 13.79 -4.80 4.57
C ASP A 78 12.63 -5.62 4.01
N SER A 79 11.46 -5.61 4.66
CA SER A 79 10.26 -6.33 4.21
C SER A 79 9.77 -5.90 2.83
N GLY A 80 10.11 -4.69 2.39
CA GLY A 80 9.59 -4.08 1.17
C GLY A 80 8.19 -3.48 1.32
N PHE A 81 7.60 -3.54 2.51
CA PHE A 81 6.38 -2.81 2.85
C PHE A 81 6.67 -1.31 2.96
N LEU A 82 5.95 -0.50 2.19
CA LEU A 82 6.12 0.95 2.18
C LEU A 82 5.11 1.64 3.11
N GLY A 83 3.92 1.05 3.28
CA GLY A 83 2.89 1.55 4.18
C GLY A 83 1.49 1.10 3.77
N ALA A 84 0.49 1.44 4.58
CA ALA A 84 -0.90 1.10 4.31
C ALA A 84 -1.89 2.18 4.76
N GLU A 85 -3.06 2.15 4.13
CA GLU A 85 -4.27 2.85 4.54
C GLU A 85 -5.32 1.85 5.00
N VAL A 86 -6.13 2.25 5.97
CA VAL A 86 -7.34 1.54 6.35
C VAL A 86 -8.53 2.37 5.91
N MET A 87 -9.37 1.79 5.06
CA MET A 87 -10.55 2.42 4.50
C MET A 87 -11.80 1.59 4.84
N ARG A 88 -12.95 2.24 4.83
CA ARG A 88 -14.25 1.58 4.99
C ARG A 88 -15.08 1.82 3.73
N SER A 89 -15.67 0.76 3.20
CA SER A 89 -16.69 0.85 2.15
C SER A 89 -18.04 0.48 2.76
N GLY A 90 -18.83 1.51 3.05
CA GLY A 90 -20.04 1.38 3.86
C GLY A 90 -19.77 0.85 5.28
N LEU A 91 -20.78 0.25 5.89
CA LEU A 91 -20.70 -0.23 7.28
C LEU A 91 -20.12 -1.65 7.42
N ARG A 92 -20.04 -2.40 6.31
CA ARG A 92 -19.77 -3.84 6.34
C ARG A 92 -18.42 -4.24 5.77
N THR A 93 -17.74 -3.35 5.04
CA THR A 93 -16.50 -3.70 4.34
C THR A 93 -15.34 -2.88 4.88
N LEU A 94 -14.29 -3.59 5.32
CA LEU A 94 -12.99 -3.02 5.66
C LEU A 94 -12.02 -3.30 4.52
N VAL A 95 -11.28 -2.28 4.12
CA VAL A 95 -10.30 -2.34 3.04
C VAL A 95 -8.95 -1.86 3.57
N PHE A 96 -7.91 -2.63 3.32
CA PHE A 96 -6.52 -2.30 3.60
C PHE A 96 -5.83 -2.10 2.27
N LEU A 97 -5.49 -0.85 1.97
CA LEU A 97 -4.74 -0.48 0.77
C LEU A 97 -3.26 -0.42 1.15
N GLN A 98 -2.46 -1.33 0.64
CA GLN A 98 -1.06 -1.49 0.98
C GLN A 98 -0.18 -1.11 -0.22
N TYR A 99 0.97 -0.52 0.08
CA TYR A 99 2.00 -0.17 -0.89
C TYR A 99 3.25 -0.99 -0.62
N TRP A 100 3.77 -1.63 -1.66
CA TRP A 100 4.94 -2.49 -1.60
C TRP A 100 5.95 -2.07 -2.66
N ARG A 101 7.23 -2.30 -2.38
CA ARG A 101 8.33 -2.03 -3.30
C ARG A 101 8.27 -2.95 -4.54
N SER A 102 7.87 -4.20 -4.37
CA SER A 102 7.66 -5.16 -5.47
C SER A 102 6.63 -6.22 -5.11
N PHE A 103 6.20 -6.99 -6.12
CA PHE A 103 5.36 -8.17 -5.90
C PHE A 103 6.13 -9.25 -5.13
N ASP A 104 7.40 -9.45 -5.44
CA ASP A 104 8.25 -10.46 -4.78
C ASP A 104 8.39 -10.19 -3.28
N ASP A 105 8.47 -8.91 -2.88
CA ASP A 105 8.48 -8.52 -1.46
C ASP A 105 7.16 -8.88 -0.76
N LEU A 106 6.03 -8.63 -1.42
CA LEU A 106 4.70 -9.01 -0.94
C LEU A 106 4.56 -10.55 -0.86
N GLU A 107 4.95 -11.27 -1.90
CA GLU A 107 4.86 -12.73 -1.96
C GLU A 107 5.76 -13.39 -0.92
N ARG A 108 6.98 -12.88 -0.73
CA ARG A 108 7.90 -13.35 0.31
C ARG A 108 7.24 -13.25 1.69
N PHE A 109 6.62 -12.12 2.01
CA PHE A 109 5.89 -11.98 3.27
C PHE A 109 4.68 -12.91 3.37
N ALA A 110 3.91 -13.06 2.29
CA ALA A 110 2.72 -13.90 2.28
C ALA A 110 3.03 -15.40 2.50
N THR A 111 4.21 -15.85 2.04
CA THR A 111 4.65 -17.24 2.08
C THR A 111 5.60 -17.57 3.24
N ASP A 112 6.16 -16.56 3.92
CA ASP A 112 7.05 -16.74 5.06
C ASP A 112 6.34 -17.43 6.23
N ARG A 113 6.84 -18.62 6.58
CA ARG A 113 6.34 -19.47 7.67
C ARG A 113 6.58 -18.89 9.06
N SER A 114 7.52 -17.98 9.20
CA SER A 114 7.85 -17.28 10.43
C SER A 114 7.09 -15.97 10.61
N ALA A 115 6.54 -15.41 9.53
CA ALA A 115 5.75 -14.18 9.56
C ALA A 115 4.36 -14.38 10.17
N SER A 116 3.79 -13.32 10.75
CA SER A 116 2.44 -13.38 11.35
C SER A 116 1.32 -13.67 10.34
N HIS A 117 1.56 -13.52 9.04
CA HIS A 117 0.57 -13.76 7.99
C HIS A 117 0.01 -15.18 8.04
N LEU A 118 0.85 -16.21 8.07
CA LEU A 118 0.39 -17.60 8.01
C LEU A 118 -0.42 -18.05 9.25
N PRO A 119 -0.02 -17.73 10.49
CA PRO A 119 -0.86 -17.96 11.67
C PRO A 119 -2.21 -17.21 11.60
N ALA A 120 -2.21 -15.95 11.16
CA ALA A 120 -3.43 -15.16 11.00
C ALA A 120 -4.35 -15.77 9.93
N TRP A 121 -3.78 -16.21 8.82
CA TRP A 121 -4.47 -16.88 7.72
C TRP A 121 -5.06 -18.24 8.13
N LYS A 122 -4.31 -19.06 8.88
CA LYS A 122 -4.82 -20.31 9.46
C LYS A 122 -5.94 -20.05 10.46
N ALA A 123 -5.81 -19.02 11.30
CA ALA A 123 -6.86 -18.63 12.25
C ALA A 123 -8.12 -18.11 11.53
N PHE A 124 -7.93 -17.37 10.43
CA PHE A 124 -8.99 -16.97 9.51
C PHE A 124 -9.69 -18.20 8.94
N TYR A 125 -8.98 -19.11 8.25
CA TYR A 125 -9.60 -20.30 7.69
C TYR A 125 -10.30 -21.15 8.74
N ARG A 126 -9.69 -21.41 9.90
CA ARG A 126 -10.34 -22.20 10.97
C ARG A 126 -11.67 -21.59 11.45
N LYS A 127 -11.81 -20.27 11.43
CA LYS A 127 -13.01 -19.57 11.93
C LYS A 127 -14.00 -19.17 10.82
N ALA A 128 -13.50 -18.76 9.67
CA ALA A 128 -14.27 -18.28 8.52
C ALA A 128 -14.71 -19.42 7.57
N ASN A 129 -13.94 -20.51 7.44
CA ASN A 129 -14.28 -21.66 6.60
C ASN A 129 -15.44 -22.51 7.17
N SER A 130 -16.08 -22.05 8.24
CA SER A 130 -17.26 -22.68 8.85
C SER A 130 -18.56 -21.93 8.55
N GLY A 131 -18.57 -20.92 7.67
CA GLY A 131 -19.82 -20.36 7.17
C GLY A 131 -19.76 -19.00 6.47
N GLU A 132 -20.88 -18.65 5.87
CA GLU A 132 -21.14 -17.45 5.05
C GLU A 132 -21.05 -16.10 5.79
N ALA A 133 -20.57 -16.07 7.05
CA ALA A 133 -20.62 -14.88 7.89
C ALA A 133 -19.64 -13.78 7.47
N VAL A 134 -18.52 -14.16 6.83
CA VAL A 134 -17.43 -13.26 6.43
C VAL A 134 -16.98 -13.60 5.01
N GLY A 135 -16.89 -12.59 4.16
CA GLY A 135 -16.18 -12.65 2.88
C GLY A 135 -14.80 -12.02 2.99
N ILE A 136 -13.88 -12.45 2.14
CA ILE A 136 -12.57 -11.83 1.94
C ILE A 136 -12.35 -11.54 0.46
N PHE A 137 -11.53 -10.54 0.18
CA PHE A 137 -11.06 -10.26 -1.17
C PHE A 137 -9.64 -9.76 -1.11
N HIS A 138 -8.92 -9.94 -2.22
CA HIS A 138 -7.70 -9.19 -2.48
C HIS A 138 -7.58 -8.84 -3.96
N GLU A 139 -6.82 -7.79 -4.25
CA GLU A 139 -6.44 -7.35 -5.58
C GLU A 139 -4.99 -6.90 -5.53
N THR A 140 -4.19 -7.33 -6.51
CA THR A 140 -2.77 -7.00 -6.60
C THR A 140 -2.50 -6.33 -7.94
N TYR A 141 -1.91 -5.13 -7.90
CA TYR A 141 -1.56 -4.35 -9.06
C TYR A 141 -0.08 -4.02 -9.05
N CYS A 142 0.66 -4.56 -10.02
CA CYS A 142 2.06 -4.19 -10.26
C CYS A 142 2.06 -3.00 -11.22
N VAL A 143 2.67 -1.88 -10.80
CA VAL A 143 2.64 -0.63 -11.57
C VAL A 143 4.06 -0.13 -11.81
N ASP A 144 4.41 -0.04 -13.09
CA ASP A 144 5.70 0.49 -13.53
C ASP A 144 5.78 2.01 -13.37
N PRO A 145 7.00 2.58 -13.32
CA PRO A 145 7.23 4.00 -13.52
C PRO A 145 6.50 4.50 -14.77
N GLY A 146 5.85 5.65 -14.69
CA GLY A 146 5.13 6.21 -15.83
C GLY A 146 3.71 5.69 -15.99
N ARG A 147 3.27 4.74 -15.14
CA ARG A 147 1.92 4.14 -15.19
C ARG A 147 1.06 4.48 -13.97
N PHE A 148 1.49 5.39 -13.09
CA PHE A 148 0.68 5.94 -12.00
C PHE A 148 0.80 7.47 -11.87
N GLU A 149 -0.27 8.12 -11.45
CA GLU A 149 -0.24 9.52 -11.03
C GLU A 149 -1.12 9.69 -9.79
N THR A 150 -0.81 10.70 -8.99
CA THR A 150 -1.58 11.00 -7.77
C THR A 150 -1.84 12.49 -7.67
N VAL A 151 -2.95 12.85 -7.04
CA VAL A 151 -3.26 14.23 -6.68
C VAL A 151 -4.01 14.25 -5.36
N TYR A 152 -3.60 15.17 -4.48
CA TYR A 152 -4.19 15.41 -3.17
C TYR A 152 -4.52 16.89 -3.08
N GLY A 153 -5.76 17.24 -2.77
CA GLY A 153 -6.22 18.62 -2.70
C GLY A 153 -6.84 18.92 -1.35
N ASN A 154 -6.31 19.92 -0.64
CA ASN A 154 -6.87 20.40 0.64
C ASN A 154 -7.14 19.28 1.66
N MET A 155 -6.23 18.32 1.77
CA MET A 155 -6.42 17.12 2.60
C MET A 155 -5.17 16.74 3.38
N PRO A 156 -5.28 15.96 4.46
CA PRO A 156 -4.12 15.33 5.09
C PRO A 156 -3.37 14.41 4.14
N ALA A 157 -2.12 14.09 4.46
CA ALA A 157 -1.35 13.13 3.68
C ALA A 157 -2.04 11.77 3.68
N PHE A 158 -2.25 11.21 2.49
CA PHE A 158 -3.00 9.98 2.28
C PHE A 158 -2.36 9.15 1.18
N GLY A 159 -2.61 7.84 1.22
CA GLY A 159 -2.16 6.87 0.25
C GLY A 159 -0.65 6.94 0.02
N LEU A 160 -0.26 6.87 -1.25
CA LEU A 160 1.13 6.95 -1.66
C LEU A 160 1.79 8.29 -1.25
N GLY A 161 1.02 9.37 -1.12
CA GLY A 161 1.51 10.67 -0.68
C GLY A 161 1.93 10.70 0.79
N ARG A 162 1.31 9.89 1.64
CA ARG A 162 1.77 9.68 3.02
C ARG A 162 3.02 8.82 3.07
N VAL A 163 3.04 7.77 2.25
CA VAL A 163 4.11 6.77 2.20
C VAL A 163 5.42 7.34 1.63
N ALA A 164 5.32 8.08 0.53
CA ALA A 164 6.48 8.62 -0.19
C ALA A 164 6.73 10.11 0.08
N GLY A 165 5.83 10.78 0.80
CA GLY A 165 5.85 12.23 1.02
C GLY A 165 5.13 13.02 -0.08
N LEU A 166 4.75 14.26 0.24
CA LEU A 166 4.04 15.17 -0.67
C LEU A 166 4.99 16.16 -1.38
N SER A 167 4.71 16.41 -2.65
CA SER A 167 5.34 17.46 -3.48
C SER A 167 4.26 18.34 -4.12
N PRO A 168 4.47 19.66 -4.29
CA PRO A 168 3.49 20.53 -4.95
C PRO A 168 3.12 20.04 -6.36
N ALA A 169 1.83 20.01 -6.68
CA ALA A 169 1.28 19.65 -7.99
C ALA A 169 1.03 20.88 -8.88
N GLY A 170 1.95 21.85 -8.84
CA GLY A 170 1.94 23.06 -9.67
C GLY A 170 2.92 22.96 -10.86
N GLY A 171 2.92 23.99 -11.72
CA GLY A 171 3.85 24.10 -12.86
C GLY A 171 3.81 22.86 -13.77
N ALA A 172 4.97 22.21 -13.95
CA ALA A 172 5.13 20.99 -14.74
C ALA A 172 4.28 19.80 -14.25
N ARG A 173 3.69 19.85 -13.06
CA ARG A 173 2.83 18.79 -12.48
C ARG A 173 1.33 19.13 -12.49
N ASN A 174 0.92 20.22 -13.14
CA ASN A 174 -0.45 20.71 -13.07
C ASN A 174 -1.48 19.75 -13.72
N LYS A 175 -1.10 19.15 -14.86
CA LYS A 175 -1.95 18.20 -15.62
C LYS A 175 -1.65 16.75 -15.24
N ALA A 176 -2.68 15.90 -15.23
CA ALA A 176 -2.56 14.47 -14.92
C ALA A 176 -1.52 13.76 -15.81
N ARG A 177 -1.59 13.98 -17.13
CA ARG A 177 -0.62 13.42 -18.09
C ARG A 177 0.83 13.84 -17.79
N ALA A 178 1.05 15.07 -17.32
CA ALA A 178 2.38 15.52 -16.97
C ALA A 178 2.90 14.83 -15.69
N ARG A 179 2.04 14.60 -14.69
CA ARG A 179 2.39 13.80 -13.51
C ARG A 179 2.68 12.35 -13.86
N MET A 180 1.87 11.78 -14.75
CA MET A 180 2.09 10.45 -15.32
C MET A 180 3.51 10.34 -15.91
N SER A 181 3.90 11.24 -16.81
CA SER A 181 5.24 11.24 -17.41
C SER A 181 6.36 11.47 -16.39
N ILE A 182 6.16 12.32 -15.38
CA ILE A 182 7.16 12.57 -14.33
C ILE A 182 7.38 11.32 -13.47
N SER A 183 6.36 10.50 -13.24
CA SER A 183 6.52 9.24 -12.51
C SER A 183 7.41 8.23 -13.22
N ALA A 184 7.65 8.39 -14.53
CA ALA A 184 8.53 7.50 -15.30
C ALA A 184 10.02 7.62 -14.92
N GLY A 185 10.41 8.70 -14.23
CA GLY A 185 11.82 9.07 -14.09
C GLY A 185 12.44 9.43 -15.44
N SER A 186 13.59 10.10 -15.45
CA SER A 186 14.36 10.20 -16.69
C SER A 186 14.88 8.81 -17.00
N SER A 187 14.23 8.09 -17.92
CA SER A 187 14.88 6.99 -18.62
C SER A 187 16.04 7.63 -19.38
N SER A 188 17.27 7.49 -18.88
CA SER A 188 18.43 7.68 -19.73
C SER A 188 18.35 6.60 -20.79
N ALA A 189 17.81 6.97 -21.94
CA ALA A 189 18.00 6.23 -23.18
C ALA A 189 19.50 6.26 -23.49
N LEU A 190 20.13 5.09 -23.45
CA LEU A 190 21.27 4.69 -24.27
C LEU A 190 21.14 3.19 -24.54
#